data_AF-A0A7V4HQ51-F1
#
_entry.id   AF-A0A7V4HQ51-F1
#
_cell.length_a   1.000
_cell.length_b   1.000
_cell.length_c   1.000
_cell.angle_alpha   90.00
_cell.angle_beta   90.00
_cell.angle_gamma   90.00
#
_symmetry.space_group_name_H-M   'P 1'
#
loop_
_entity.id
_entity.type
_entity.pdbx_description
1 polymer ?
#
loop_
_entity_poly.entity_id
_entity_poly.type
_entity_poly.pdbx_seq_one_letter_code
_entity_poly.pdbx_strand_id
1 'polypeptide(L)'
;MIELTLEQRQAVARGEETPPRVVDPITHARYVLLREEVYDRVRRLFDIDDPGQFARDLSPHVLELFGREGWDDPSMDVYNDLDPRVNP
;
A
#
# COMPACT_ATOMS: atom_id res chain seq x y z
N MET A 1 18.11 -16.49 11.72
CA MET A 1 17.56 -15.38 12.54
C MET A 1 18.74 -14.56 13.05
N ILE A 2 18.76 -13.26 12.79
CA ILE A 2 19.75 -12.34 13.36
C ILE A 2 19.12 -11.73 14.61
N GLU A 3 19.87 -11.62 15.70
CA GLU A 3 19.37 -11.04 16.95
C GLU A 3 19.53 -9.51 16.96
N LEU A 4 18.66 -8.83 17.71
CA LEU A 4 18.79 -7.39 17.95
C LEU A 4 20.12 -7.08 18.64
N THR A 5 20.75 -5.98 18.25
CA THR A 5 21.89 -5.45 19.01
C THR A 5 21.44 -4.97 20.39
N LEU A 6 22.39 -4.79 21.30
CA LEU A 6 22.09 -4.27 22.64
C LEU A 6 21.35 -2.93 22.58
N GLU A 7 21.77 -2.03 21.71
CA GLU A 7 21.19 -0.70 21.53
C GLU A 7 19.75 -0.79 21.01
N GLN A 8 19.50 -1.66 20.03
CA GLN A 8 18.15 -1.88 19.48
C GLN A 8 17.22 -2.47 20.53
N ARG A 9 17.68 -3.46 21.31
CA ARG A 9 16.91 -4.05 22.42
C ARG A 9 16.56 -2.99 23.47
N GLN A 10 17.50 -2.10 23.80
CA GLN A 10 17.25 -1.01 24.74
C GLN A 10 16.25 0.01 24.17
N ALA A 11 16.36 0.40 22.90
CA ALA A 11 15.43 1.32 22.27
C ALA A 11 13.99 0.78 22.27
N VAL A 12 13.83 -0.51 21.95
CA VAL A 12 12.54 -1.20 22.03
C VAL A 12 12.00 -1.22 23.48
N ALA A 13 12.86 -1.48 24.47
CA ALA A 13 12.44 -1.59 25.87
C ALA A 13 12.09 -0.25 26.52
N ARG A 14 12.80 0.84 26.16
CA ARG A 14 12.58 2.17 26.74
C ARG A 14 11.37 2.87 26.16
N GLY A 15 11.01 2.58 24.91
CA GLY A 15 9.82 3.15 24.25
C GLY A 15 9.87 4.66 24.03
N GLU A 16 11.04 5.29 24.11
CA GLU A 16 11.23 6.73 23.89
C GLU A 16 10.79 7.15 22.47
N GLU A 17 10.93 6.26 21.49
CA GLU A 17 10.43 6.40 20.12
C GLU A 17 9.75 5.09 19.70
N THR A 18 8.48 5.15 19.28
CA THR A 18 7.70 3.96 18.86
C THR A 18 7.10 4.15 17.47
N PRO A 19 7.47 3.32 16.46
CA PRO A 19 8.53 2.31 16.51
C PRO A 19 9.94 2.95 16.54
N PRO A 20 10.95 2.30 17.16
CA PRO A 20 12.32 2.79 17.13
C PRO A 20 12.85 2.94 15.70
N ARG A 21 13.58 4.03 15.44
CA ARG A 21 14.24 4.25 14.14
C ARG A 21 15.72 3.92 14.24
N VAL A 22 16.24 3.25 13.22
CA VAL A 22 17.68 2.94 13.09
C VAL A 22 18.21 3.50 11.78
N VAL A 23 19.49 3.86 11.78
CA VAL A 23 20.18 4.42 10.63
C VAL A 23 21.27 3.46 10.20
N ASP A 24 21.33 3.13 8.92
CA ASP A 24 22.50 2.48 8.34
C ASP A 24 23.64 3.50 8.26
N PRO A 25 24.78 3.29 8.95
CA PRO A 25 25.87 4.25 8.99
C PRO A 25 26.60 4.43 7.65
N ILE A 26 26.47 3.49 6.71
CA ILE A 26 27.12 3.56 5.40
C ILE A 26 26.24 4.34 4.42
N THR A 27 24.96 4.00 4.34
CA THR A 27 24.03 4.60 3.36
C THR A 27 23.25 5.79 3.91
N HIS A 28 23.27 6.01 5.23
CA HIS A 28 22.41 6.94 5.96
C HIS A 28 20.91 6.69 5.78
N ALA A 29 20.52 5.54 5.24
CA ALA A 29 19.12 5.14 5.12
C ALA A 29 18.51 4.92 6.51
N ARG A 30 17.27 5.37 6.68
CA ARG A 30 16.51 5.23 7.93
C ARG A 30 15.55 4.05 7.80
N TYR A 31 15.57 3.18 8.79
CA TYR A 31 14.66 2.04 8.93
C TYR A 31 13.84 2.17 10.21
N VAL A 32 12.70 1.49 10.25
CA VAL A 32 11.86 1.36 11.45
C VAL A 32 11.91 -0.09 11.94
N LEU A 33 12.09 -0.29 13.24
CA LEU A 33 12.02 -1.60 13.88
C LEU A 33 10.57 -1.91 14.25
N LEU A 34 9.95 -2.81 13.49
CA LEU A 34 8.61 -3.31 13.74
C LEU A 34 8.65 -4.72 14.29
N ARG A 35 7.70 -5.05 15.17
CA ARG A 35 7.44 -6.44 15.52
C ARG A 35 6.91 -7.18 14.29
N GLU A 36 7.25 -8.45 14.17
CA GLU A 36 6.89 -9.30 13.04
C GLU A 36 5.38 -9.31 12.81
N GLU A 37 4.57 -9.43 13.87
CA GLU A 37 3.11 -9.46 13.74
C GLU A 37 2.51 -8.13 13.22
N VAL A 38 3.19 -7.02 13.48
CA VAL A 38 2.77 -5.69 12.99
C VAL A 38 3.15 -5.54 11.53
N TYR A 39 4.37 -5.92 11.17
CA TYR A 39 4.83 -5.93 9.78
C TYR A 39 3.92 -6.79 8.91
N ASP A 40 3.62 -8.02 9.33
CA ASP A 40 2.76 -8.94 8.59
C ASP A 40 1.34 -8.40 8.39
N ARG A 41 0.78 -7.73 9.40
CA ARG A 41 -0.53 -7.09 9.28
C ARG A 41 -0.50 -5.98 8.24
N VAL A 42 0.49 -5.10 8.29
CA VAL A 42 0.64 -3.99 7.33
C VAL A 42 0.91 -4.52 5.93
N ARG A 43 1.78 -5.51 5.79
CA ARG A 43 2.14 -6.15 4.53
C ARG A 43 0.93 -6.73 3.81
N ARG A 44 0.02 -7.39 4.55
CA ARG A 44 -1.24 -7.93 4.02
C ARG A 44 -2.27 -6.87 3.64
N LEU A 45 -2.21 -5.67 4.24
CA LEU A 45 -3.14 -4.59 3.89
C LEU A 45 -2.77 -3.91 2.58
N PHE A 46 -1.47 -3.88 2.25
CA PHE A 46 -0.96 -3.15 1.10
C PHE A 46 -0.57 -4.04 -0.08
N ASP A 47 -0.85 -5.35 -0.01
CA ASP A 47 -0.38 -6.36 -0.98
C ASP A 47 1.00 -6.01 -1.52
N ILE A 48 1.96 -5.77 -0.62
CA ILE A 48 3.29 -5.24 -1.01
C ILE A 48 3.99 -6.20 -1.99
N ASP A 49 3.61 -7.48 -1.98
CA ASP A 49 4.09 -8.50 -2.90
C ASP A 49 3.45 -8.42 -4.30
N ASP A 50 2.28 -7.80 -4.43
CA ASP A 50 1.54 -7.65 -5.68
C ASP A 50 0.83 -6.29 -5.74
N PRO A 51 1.57 -5.21 -6.10
CA PRO A 51 1.06 -3.84 -6.12
C PRO A 51 -0.15 -3.60 -7.05
N GLY A 52 -0.55 -4.60 -7.85
CA GLY A 52 -1.76 -4.55 -8.67
C GLY A 52 -2.91 -5.44 -8.17
N GLN A 53 -2.70 -6.27 -7.14
CA GLN A 53 -3.71 -7.21 -6.65
C GLN A 53 -4.91 -6.47 -6.04
N PHE A 54 -4.68 -5.51 -5.15
CA PHE A 54 -5.74 -4.66 -4.62
C PHE A 54 -6.57 -4.00 -5.73
N ALA A 55 -5.92 -3.44 -6.76
CA ALA A 55 -6.63 -2.81 -7.87
C ALA A 55 -7.41 -3.83 -8.73
N ARG A 56 -6.90 -5.06 -8.90
CA ARG A 56 -7.57 -6.15 -9.62
C ARG A 56 -8.72 -6.76 -8.83
N ASP A 57 -8.63 -6.81 -7.51
CA ASP A 57 -9.69 -7.34 -6.64
C ASP A 57 -10.82 -6.32 -6.47
N LEU A 58 -10.47 -5.03 -6.37
CA LEU A 58 -11.44 -3.95 -6.25
C LEU A 58 -12.12 -3.61 -7.60
N SER A 59 -11.41 -3.76 -8.72
CA SER A 59 -11.91 -3.40 -10.06
C SER A 59 -13.26 -4.04 -10.41
N PRO A 60 -13.49 -5.36 -10.25
CA PRO A 60 -14.77 -5.97 -10.55
C PRO A 60 -15.92 -5.39 -9.72
N HIS A 61 -15.68 -5.07 -8.45
CA HIS A 61 -16.72 -4.57 -7.55
C HIS A 61 -17.06 -3.11 -7.87
N VAL A 62 -16.04 -2.33 -8.24
CA VAL A 62 -16.20 -0.95 -8.69
C VAL A 62 -16.94 -0.90 -10.03
N LEU A 63 -16.58 -1.78 -10.97
CA LEU A 63 -17.28 -1.91 -12.26
C LEU A 63 -18.73 -2.36 -12.07
N GLU A 64 -19.01 -3.32 -11.18
CA GLU A 64 -20.38 -3.75 -10.87
C GLU A 64 -21.22 -2.58 -10.31
N LEU A 65 -20.64 -1.77 -9.40
CA LEU A 65 -21.32 -0.59 -8.87
C LEU A 65 -21.62 0.43 -9.98
N PHE A 66 -20.66 0.72 -10.86
CA PHE A 66 -20.87 1.64 -11.96
C PHE A 66 -21.94 1.15 -12.95
N GLY A 67 -21.92 -0.16 -13.29
CA GLY A 67 -22.95 -0.76 -14.13
C GLY A 67 -24.35 -0.65 -13.50
N ARG A 68 -24.47 -0.87 -12.18
CA ARG A 68 -25.73 -0.67 -11.44
C ARG A 68 -26.23 0.77 -11.44
N GLU A 69 -25.33 1.74 -11.47
CA GLU A 69 -25.64 3.17 -11.57
C GLU A 69 -25.86 3.63 -13.03
N GLY A 70 -25.96 2.68 -13.97
CA GLY A 70 -26.31 2.95 -15.37
C GLY A 70 -25.15 3.39 -16.25
N TRP A 71 -23.90 3.27 -15.78
CA TRP A 71 -22.73 3.61 -16.61
C TRP A 71 -22.50 2.63 -17.76
N ASP A 72 -23.07 1.42 -17.70
CA ASP A 72 -23.09 0.46 -18.80
C ASP A 72 -24.25 0.71 -19.80
N ASP A 73 -25.08 1.74 -19.59
CA ASP A 73 -26.14 2.09 -20.53
C ASP A 73 -25.50 2.61 -21.84
N PRO A 74 -25.89 2.08 -23.02
CA PRO A 74 -25.36 2.54 -24.30
C PRO A 74 -25.51 4.05 -24.56
N SER A 75 -26.45 4.74 -23.90
CA SER A 75 -26.56 6.19 -23.96
C SER A 75 -25.38 6.94 -23.33
N MET A 76 -24.62 6.30 -22.44
CA MET A 76 -23.40 6.83 -21.83
C MET A 76 -22.19 6.78 -22.77
N ASP A 77 -22.27 6.05 -23.89
CA ASP A 77 -21.18 5.98 -24.88
C ASP A 77 -20.86 7.34 -25.52
N VAL A 78 -21.79 8.31 -25.46
CA VAL A 78 -21.56 9.70 -25.91
C VAL A 78 -20.37 10.35 -25.21
N TYR A 79 -20.03 9.93 -23.99
CA TYR A 79 -18.86 10.45 -23.28
C TYR A 79 -17.53 9.96 -23.86
N ASN A 80 -17.52 8.83 -24.58
CA ASN A 80 -16.32 8.31 -25.24
C ASN A 80 -15.87 9.25 -26.38
N ASP A 81 -16.84 9.84 -27.09
CA ASP A 81 -16.58 10.82 -28.16
C ASP A 81 -16.03 12.16 -27.63
N LEU A 82 -16.20 12.42 -26.34
CA LEU A 82 -15.72 13.62 -25.65
C LEU A 82 -14.35 13.40 -24.97
N ASP A 83 -13.75 12.20 -25.04
CA ASP A 83 -12.45 11.93 -24.43
C ASP A 83 -11.33 12.70 -25.17
N PRO A 84 -10.71 13.72 -24.54
CA PRO A 84 -9.68 14.53 -25.17
C PRO A 84 -8.38 13.74 -25.44
N ARG A 85 -8.25 12.50 -24.95
CA ARG A 85 -7.11 11.61 -25.23
C ARG A 85 -7.26 10.86 -26.54
N VAL A 86 -8.50 10.69 -27.01
CA VAL A 86 -8.83 9.93 -28.23
C VAL A 86 -8.82 10.84 -29.46
N ASN A 87 -9.11 12.13 -29.29
CA ASN A 87 -9.11 13.11 -30.37
C ASN A 87 -8.13 14.28 -30.08
N PRO A 88 -6.83 14.12 -30.39
CA PRO A 88 -5.81 15.16 -30.18
C PRO A 88 -5.89 16.32 -31.18
#